data_AF-A0A699YBA4-F1
#
_entry.id   AF-A0A699YBA4-F1
#
_cell.length_a   1.000
_cell.length_b   1.000
_cell.length_c   1.000
_cell.angle_alpha   90.00
_cell.angle_beta   90.00
_cell.angle_gamma   90.00
#
_symmetry.space_group_name_H-M   'P 1'
#
loop_
_entity.id
_entity.type
_entity.pdbx_description
1 polymer ?
#
loop_
_entity_poly.entity_id
_entity_poly.type
_entity_poly.pdbx_seq_one_letter_code
_entity_poly.pdbx_strand_id
1 'polypeptide(L)'
;MSFAIDTSNREEMLKVVSSCVATKFTRTIGTLLPELALDAVQCVAQDLGVGRQEIDIKNYAKVEKIPGGAIDDCKVLKGVMFNKDVVAPGRMRRKIHNPRILLLDCPLEYKKGENQTNVEISKEEDW
;
A
#
# COMPACT_ATOMS: atom_id res chain seq x y z
N MET A 1 1.91 34.97 13.39
CA MET A 1 0.81 34.48 14.25
C MET A 1 0.38 33.13 13.72
N SER A 2 0.32 32.11 14.56
CA SER A 2 -0.30 30.82 14.24
C SER A 2 -1.76 30.84 14.69
N PHE A 3 -2.63 30.19 13.93
CA PHE A 3 -4.04 30.01 14.28
C PHE A 3 -4.33 28.52 14.32
N ALA A 4 -5.16 28.09 15.26
CA ALA A 4 -5.62 26.71 15.32
C ALA A 4 -6.62 26.46 14.18
N ILE A 5 -6.51 25.30 13.53
CA ILE A 5 -7.41 24.84 12.48
C ILE A 5 -8.04 23.53 12.98
N ASP A 6 -9.32 23.34 12.71
CA ASP A 6 -9.98 22.06 12.98
C ASP A 6 -9.56 21.02 11.94
N THR A 7 -8.92 19.96 12.38
CA THR A 7 -8.47 18.86 11.51
C THR A 7 -9.63 17.98 11.01
N SER A 8 -10.80 18.08 11.65
CA SER A 8 -12.01 17.35 11.25
C SER A 8 -12.70 18.00 10.05
N ASN A 9 -12.49 19.31 9.85
CA ASN A 9 -13.12 20.05 8.77
C ASN A 9 -12.36 19.85 7.45
N ARG A 10 -12.95 19.05 6.55
CA ARG A 10 -12.37 18.73 5.24
C ARG A 10 -12.12 19.97 4.39
N GLU A 11 -13.03 20.94 4.38
CA GLU A 11 -12.92 22.12 3.51
C GLU A 11 -11.78 23.05 3.93
N GLU A 12 -11.59 23.25 5.23
CA GLU A 12 -10.48 24.02 5.77
C GLU A 12 -9.15 23.37 5.45
N MET A 13 -9.04 22.05 5.66
CA MET A 13 -7.84 21.29 5.34
C MET A 13 -7.53 21.34 3.83
N LEU A 14 -8.54 21.25 2.97
CA LEU A 14 -8.36 21.32 1.52
C LEU A 14 -7.86 22.70 1.07
N LYS A 15 -8.34 23.79 1.69
CA LYS A 15 -7.82 25.15 1.44
C LYS A 15 -6.33 25.26 1.80
N VAL A 16 -5.94 24.72 2.95
CA VAL A 16 -4.53 24.70 3.39
C VAL A 16 -3.67 23.94 2.38
N VAL A 17 -4.05 22.70 2.04
CA VAL A 17 -3.29 21.87 1.09
C VAL A 17 -3.23 22.52 -0.30
N SER A 18 -4.34 23.07 -0.78
CA SER A 18 -4.40 23.77 -2.07
C SER A 18 -3.47 24.98 -2.11
N SER A 19 -3.38 25.75 -1.02
CA SER A 19 -2.47 26.89 -0.93
C SER A 19 -0.99 26.49 -1.09
N CYS A 20 -0.60 25.32 -0.56
CA CYS A 20 0.77 24.81 -0.67
C CYS A 20 1.10 24.27 -2.07
N VAL A 21 0.08 23.81 -2.81
CA VAL A 21 0.22 23.15 -4.12
C VAL A 21 0.05 24.13 -5.28
N ALA A 22 -0.66 25.26 -5.06
CA ALA A 22 -1.03 26.23 -6.09
C ALA A 22 0.16 26.90 -6.80
N THR A 23 1.33 26.96 -6.18
CA THR A 23 2.54 27.58 -6.76
C THR A 23 3.37 26.63 -7.64
N LYS A 24 2.96 25.37 -7.76
CA LYS A 24 3.70 24.32 -8.49
C LYS A 24 3.01 23.99 -9.83
N PHE A 25 3.70 23.21 -10.67
CA PHE A 25 3.18 22.72 -11.95
C PHE A 25 1.80 22.06 -11.82
N THR A 26 1.53 21.46 -10.67
CA THR A 26 0.27 20.83 -10.29
C THR A 26 -0.95 21.76 -10.29
N ARG A 27 -0.77 23.09 -10.43
CA ARG A 27 -1.87 24.05 -10.62
C ARG A 27 -2.72 23.75 -11.85
N THR A 28 -2.13 23.23 -12.93
CA THR A 28 -2.89 22.86 -14.14
C THR A 28 -3.82 21.67 -13.93
N ILE A 29 -3.54 20.85 -12.92
CA ILE A 29 -4.32 19.66 -12.56
C ILE A 29 -5.52 20.02 -11.65
N GLY A 30 -5.61 21.28 -11.20
CA GLY A 30 -6.75 21.77 -10.43
C GLY A 30 -6.82 21.20 -9.01
N THR A 31 -8.00 20.73 -8.60
CA THR A 31 -8.29 20.29 -7.22
C THR A 31 -7.99 18.81 -6.96
N LEU A 32 -7.72 18.03 -8.00
CA LEU A 32 -7.53 16.58 -7.90
C LEU A 32 -6.38 16.22 -6.94
N LEU A 33 -5.21 16.86 -7.06
CA LEU A 33 -4.06 16.54 -6.21
C LEU A 33 -4.32 16.83 -4.72
N PRO A 34 -4.82 18.03 -4.34
CA PRO A 34 -5.22 18.30 -2.96
C PRO A 34 -6.22 17.29 -2.40
N GLU A 35 -7.21 16.88 -3.19
CA GLU A 35 -8.21 15.89 -2.79
C GLU A 35 -7.58 14.51 -2.54
N LEU A 36 -6.76 14.03 -3.48
CA LEU A 36 -6.05 12.75 -3.35
C LEU A 36 -5.11 12.74 -2.13
N ALA A 37 -4.41 13.85 -1.88
CA ALA A 37 -3.52 13.97 -0.74
C ALA A 37 -4.30 13.88 0.59
N LEU A 38 -5.44 14.58 0.69
CA LEU A 38 -6.26 14.56 1.89
C LEU A 38 -6.86 13.18 2.14
N ASP A 39 -7.38 12.52 1.09
CA ASP A 39 -7.92 11.18 1.18
C ASP A 39 -6.87 10.15 1.61
N ALA A 40 -5.64 10.24 1.07
CA ALA A 40 -4.55 9.36 1.45
C ALA A 40 -4.17 9.52 2.93
N VAL A 41 -4.05 10.77 3.41
CA VAL A 41 -3.73 11.06 4.82
C VAL A 41 -4.83 10.56 5.75
N GLN A 42 -6.10 10.78 5.41
CA GLN A 42 -7.23 10.29 6.19
C GLN A 42 -7.28 8.75 6.26
N CYS A 43 -6.81 8.05 5.23
CA CYS A 43 -6.76 6.58 5.23
C CYS A 43 -5.64 6.02 6.13
N VAL A 44 -4.52 6.73 6.30
CA VAL A 44 -3.38 6.25 7.10
C VAL A 44 -3.33 6.84 8.50
N ALA A 45 -4.17 7.83 8.81
CA ALA A 45 -4.26 8.43 10.13
C ALA A 45 -4.72 7.39 11.14
N GLN A 46 -3.86 7.08 12.11
CA GLN A 46 -4.16 6.13 13.18
C GLN A 46 -4.32 6.89 14.50
N ASP A 47 -5.41 6.60 15.20
CA ASP A 47 -5.59 7.05 16.58
C ASP A 47 -4.93 6.02 17.51
N LEU A 48 -3.85 6.43 18.17
CA LEU A 48 -3.11 5.58 19.11
C LEU A 48 -3.77 5.50 20.49
N GLY A 49 -4.89 6.21 20.69
CA GLY A 49 -5.44 6.47 22.00
C GLY A 49 -4.64 7.56 22.73
N VAL A 50 -5.25 8.22 23.71
CA VAL A 50 -4.71 9.42 24.42
C VAL A 50 -4.74 10.70 23.56
N GLY A 51 -5.62 10.77 22.56
CA GLY A 51 -5.83 12.00 21.77
C GLY A 51 -4.65 12.36 20.85
N ARG A 52 -3.77 11.40 20.57
CA ARG A 52 -2.63 11.57 19.68
C ARG A 52 -2.87 10.81 18.38
N GLN A 53 -3.04 11.56 17.30
CA GLN A 53 -3.05 10.99 15.95
C GLN A 53 -1.61 10.88 15.44
N GLU A 54 -1.24 9.69 14.99
CA GLU A 54 0.01 9.46 14.29
C GLU A 54 -0.27 9.16 12.82
N ILE A 55 0.56 9.76 11.96
CA ILE A 55 0.44 9.64 10.50
C ILE A 55 1.82 9.22 9.99
N ASP A 56 1.99 7.92 9.73
CA ASP A 56 3.20 7.40 9.11
C ASP A 56 3.01 7.28 7.59
N ILE A 57 3.42 8.34 6.91
CA ILE A 57 3.35 8.44 5.44
C ILE A 57 4.32 7.47 4.78
N LYS A 58 5.48 7.20 5.39
CA LYS A 58 6.55 6.45 4.73
C LYS A 58 6.23 4.97 4.61
N ASN A 59 5.64 4.38 5.64
CA ASN A 59 5.37 2.94 5.67
C ASN A 59 3.96 2.59 5.18
N TYR A 60 2.96 3.46 5.39
CA TYR A 60 1.57 3.16 5.05
C TYR A 60 1.07 3.81 3.75
N ALA A 61 1.71 4.88 3.26
CA ALA A 61 1.31 5.53 2.00
C ALA A 61 2.33 5.27 0.88
N LYS A 62 2.04 4.29 0.02
CA LYS A 62 2.85 4.00 -1.16
C LYS A 62 2.29 4.69 -2.40
N VAL A 63 3.12 5.46 -3.11
CA VAL A 63 2.77 6.07 -4.40
C VAL A 63 3.27 5.19 -5.54
N GLU A 64 2.35 4.57 -6.28
CA GLU A 64 2.66 3.73 -7.44
C GLU A 64 2.36 4.50 -8.74
N LYS A 65 3.34 4.62 -9.63
CA LYS A 65 3.16 5.26 -10.94
C LYS A 65 2.89 4.19 -11.99
N ILE A 66 1.70 4.22 -12.57
CA ILE A 66 1.31 3.30 -13.65
C ILE A 66 1.39 4.09 -14.97
N PRO A 67 2.17 3.62 -15.97
CA PRO A 67 2.22 4.29 -17.27
C PRO A 67 0.90 4.10 -18.03
N GLY A 68 0.48 5.16 -18.72
CA GLY A 68 -0.81 5.22 -19.43
C GLY A 68 -1.90 5.92 -18.63
N GLY A 69 -3.08 6.07 -19.24
CA GLY A 69 -4.22 6.80 -18.65
C GLY A 69 -4.07 8.32 -18.65
N ALA A 70 -5.13 9.00 -18.20
CA ALA A 70 -5.11 10.43 -17.93
C ALA A 70 -4.79 10.69 -16.44
N ILE A 71 -4.38 11.92 -16.13
CA ILE A 71 -4.15 12.34 -14.73
C ILE A 71 -5.46 12.21 -13.92
N ASP A 72 -6.60 12.47 -14.56
CA ASP A 72 -7.93 12.39 -13.95
C ASP A 72 -8.34 10.96 -13.55
N ASP A 73 -7.65 9.93 -14.07
CA ASP A 73 -7.87 8.53 -13.68
C ASP A 73 -7.18 8.16 -12.36
N CYS A 74 -6.37 9.07 -11.79
CA CYS A 74 -5.67 8.86 -10.53
C CYS A 74 -6.67 8.78 -9.37
N LYS A 75 -6.49 7.80 -8.49
CA LYS A 75 -7.34 7.59 -7.31
C LYS A 75 -6.56 7.03 -6.13
N VAL A 76 -7.04 7.33 -4.93
CA VAL A 76 -6.54 6.70 -3.71
C VAL A 76 -7.15 5.31 -3.58
N LEU A 77 -6.31 4.28 -3.58
CA LEU A 77 -6.72 2.91 -3.32
C LEU A 77 -6.70 2.66 -1.79
N LYS A 78 -7.85 2.32 -1.21
CA LYS A 78 -7.94 1.90 0.20
C LYS A 78 -7.48 0.46 0.36
N GLY A 79 -6.17 0.25 0.29
CA GLY A 79 -5.54 -1.07 0.36
C GLY A 79 -4.17 -1.06 -0.31
N VAL A 80 -3.67 -2.25 -0.63
CA VAL A 80 -2.34 -2.45 -1.23
C VAL A 80 -2.46 -3.00 -2.64
N MET A 81 -1.64 -2.47 -3.55
CA MET A 81 -1.51 -2.97 -4.91
C MET A 81 -0.19 -3.72 -5.05
N PHE A 82 -0.26 -4.94 -5.61
CA PHE A 82 0.90 -5.73 -5.95
C PHE A 82 0.92 -6.02 -7.44
N ASN A 83 2.08 -5.83 -8.07
CA ASN A 83 2.32 -6.28 -9.42
C ASN A 83 2.87 -7.71 -9.41
N LYS A 84 2.03 -8.67 -9.00
CA LYS A 84 2.31 -10.11 -8.98
C LYS A 84 1.12 -10.85 -9.57
N ASP A 85 1.36 -11.89 -10.36
CA ASP A 85 0.31 -12.78 -10.87
C ASP A 85 0.17 -14.05 -10.01
N VAL A 86 -0.93 -14.78 -10.22
CA VAL A 86 -1.17 -16.09 -9.59
C VAL A 86 -0.12 -17.12 -10.02
N VAL A 87 0.28 -17.98 -9.08
CA VAL A 87 1.37 -18.96 -9.29
C VAL A 87 1.02 -20.01 -10.34
N ALA A 88 -0.23 -20.51 -10.36
CA ALA A 88 -0.69 -21.51 -11.31
C ALA A 88 -1.88 -20.97 -12.14
N PRO A 89 -1.61 -20.33 -13.30
CA PRO A 89 -2.64 -19.87 -14.22
C PRO A 89 -3.60 -21.02 -14.62
N GLY A 90 -4.91 -20.74 -14.66
CA GLY A 90 -5.95 -21.72 -15.00
C GLY A 90 -6.48 -22.56 -13.83
N ARG A 91 -5.64 -22.88 -12.83
CA ARG A 91 -6.09 -23.60 -11.61
C ARG A 91 -6.40 -22.67 -10.44
N MET A 92 -5.68 -21.55 -10.34
CA MET A 92 -5.93 -20.53 -9.31
C MET A 92 -6.95 -19.50 -9.78
N ARG A 93 -7.86 -19.10 -8.87
CA ARG A 93 -8.91 -18.12 -9.14
C ARG A 93 -8.31 -16.72 -9.28
N ARG A 94 -8.66 -15.99 -10.34
CA ARG A 94 -8.21 -14.61 -10.59
C ARG A 94 -8.91 -13.56 -9.71
N LYS A 95 -10.11 -13.86 -9.22
CA LYS A 95 -10.90 -12.97 -8.37
C LYS A 95 -11.53 -13.76 -7.23
N ILE A 96 -11.36 -13.28 -6.01
CA ILE A 96 -11.94 -13.85 -4.79
C ILE A 96 -12.65 -12.71 -4.05
N HIS A 97 -13.95 -12.89 -3.80
CA HIS A 97 -14.71 -11.97 -2.96
C HIS A 97 -14.44 -12.29 -1.49
N ASN A 98 -14.15 -11.27 -0.68
CA ASN A 98 -13.84 -11.37 0.75
C ASN A 98 -12.74 -12.42 1.06
N PRO A 99 -11.52 -12.23 0.51
CA PRO A 99 -10.44 -13.20 0.69
C PRO A 99 -9.99 -13.28 2.15
N ARG A 100 -9.66 -14.49 2.60
CA ARG A 100 -8.93 -14.70 3.85
C ARG A 100 -7.44 -14.61 3.55
N ILE A 101 -6.76 -13.63 4.15
CA ILE A 101 -5.36 -13.32 3.88
C ILE A 101 -4.51 -13.90 5.01
N LEU A 102 -3.47 -14.66 4.65
CA LEU A 102 -2.46 -15.18 5.57
C LEU A 102 -1.10 -14.62 5.16
N LEU A 103 -0.38 -14.02 6.11
CA LEU A 103 0.99 -13.54 5.91
C LEU A 103 1.94 -14.60 6.46
N LEU A 104 2.86 -15.07 5.62
CA LEU A 104 3.87 -16.06 5.98
C LEU A 104 5.26 -15.50 5.70
N ASP A 105 6.17 -15.67 6.65
CA ASP A 105 7.59 -15.31 6.52
C ASP A 105 8.47 -16.51 6.12
N CYS A 106 7.86 -17.66 5.85
CA CYS A 106 8.55 -18.88 5.45
C CYS A 106 8.28 -19.26 3.98
N PRO A 107 9.25 -19.84 3.26
CA PRO A 107 9.03 -20.38 1.93
C PRO A 107 8.19 -21.66 1.98
N LEU A 108 7.50 -21.97 0.88
CA LEU A 108 6.68 -23.18 0.72
C LEU A 108 7.43 -24.36 0.08
N GLU A 109 8.76 -24.25 -0.01
CA GLU A 109 9.62 -25.24 -0.66
C GLU A 109 10.31 -26.14 0.37
N TYR A 110 10.74 -27.33 -0.08
CA TYR A 110 11.58 -28.20 0.73
C TYR A 110 12.91 -27.50 1.01
N LYS A 111 13.18 -27.20 2.29
CA LYS A 111 14.49 -26.73 2.73
C LYS A 111 15.40 -27.94 2.94
N LYS A 112 16.42 -28.10 2.10
CA LYS A 112 17.56 -28.96 2.43
C LYS A 112 18.26 -28.38 3.66
N GLY A 113 18.72 -29.25 4.57
CA GLY A 113 19.46 -28.81 5.75
C GLY A 113 20.66 -27.94 5.37
N GLU A 114 20.88 -26.85 6.11
CA GLU A 114 21.98 -25.91 5.87
C GLU A 114 23.35 -26.54 6.16
N ASN A 115 23.39 -27.54 7.06
CA ASN A 115 24.58 -28.35 7.30
C ASN A 115 24.71 -29.47 6.27
N GLN A 116 25.96 -29.88 6.00
CA GLN A 116 26.28 -31.04 5.16
C GLN A 116 25.55 -32.27 5.68
N THR A 117 24.40 -32.56 5.08
CA THR A 117 23.65 -33.78 5.33
C THR A 117 24.18 -34.81 4.35
N ASN A 118 25.14 -35.61 4.79
CA ASN A 118 25.55 -36.79 4.04
C ASN A 118 24.40 -37.79 4.10
N VAL A 119 23.75 -37.99 2.96
CA VAL A 119 22.76 -39.04 2.78
C VAL A 119 23.53 -40.25 2.26
N GLU A 120 23.77 -41.22 3.14
CA GLU A 120 24.36 -42.50 2.76
C GLU A 120 23.24 -43.43 2.26
N ILE A 121 23.20 -43.63 0.95
CA ILE A 121 22.25 -44.55 0.30
C ILE A 121 22.89 -45.94 0.35
N SER A 122 22.30 -46.87 1.11
CA SER A 122 22.86 -48.21 1.34
C SER A 122 22.02 -49.34 0.75
N LYS A 123 20.74 -49.09 0.46
CA LYS A 123 19.83 -50.05 -0.17
C LYS A 123 19.35 -49.52 -1.52
N GLU A 124 19.04 -50.43 -2.43
CA GLU A 124 18.51 -50.10 -3.77
C GLU A 124 17.11 -49.45 -3.71
N GLU A 125 16.38 -49.66 -2.61
CA GLU A 125 15.07 -49.04 -2.32
C GLU A 125 15.15 -47.61 -1.76
N ASP A 126 16.35 -47.13 -1.42
CA ASP A 126 16.58 -45.78 -0.88
C ASP A 126 16.75 -44.69 -1.99
N TRP A 127 16.55 -45.10 -3.26
CA TRP A 127 16.48 -44.22 -4.44
C TRP A 127 15.06 -43.65 -4.65
#